data_AF-A0A973UNV0-F1
#
_entry.id   AF-A0A973UNV0-F1
#
_cell.length_a   1.000
_cell.length_b   1.000
_cell.length_c   1.000
_cell.angle_alpha   90.00
_cell.angle_beta   90.00
_cell.angle_gamma   90.00
#
_symmetry.space_group_name_H-M   'P 1'
#
loop_
_entity.id
_entity.type
_entity.pdbx_description
1 polymer ?
#
loop_
_entity_poly.entity_id
_entity_poly.type
_entity_poly.pdbx_seq_one_letter_code
_entity_poly.pdbx_strand_id
1 'polypeptide(L)'
;MDAVGQCGDLGEVARRAGARHAAVERQLDRLDRAVGLPLTLRSRHTARLTSAGSRLLVAGRRFYHQIDLAARTHIFGHGSEAVDAPEVLSIASTEPLLEEVVEDAAALLGLLLSVRHEAPHRVAGQLAGYHVDAMYTWSLDSPRHSLDRATRTYAVLDDPLWVILPRDHPLAARETVSLADLRDETWVSETGPTAEILVSRVFQTAGLPSPTRLRVTDASVARGMLRRGDAIGLGSPTHPAVLDPSLVRRSLAERPRRTTSLLVDPTIVPRTVARRLAALIADRHLRRFAEQHRDLLHEPWWSNWYVEHAERLADGAPDPAPTPTPAETRKLDVADLHLLQAVAQHGSINRAAAVLCISQSALTRRIHRLEQSLGAHLLLRSPRGTELTGPTRRFLHQLARYEAEFRDAATACRTVDQPLPPEHWPTRHVTPAGLSGEAG
;
A
#
# COMPACT_ATOMS: atom_id res chain seq x y z
N MET A 1 -20.30 16.01 2.97
CA MET A 1 -19.88 15.31 1.74
C MET A 1 -20.04 13.81 1.87
N ASP A 2 -19.45 13.15 2.89
CA ASP A 2 -19.64 11.71 3.11
C ASP A 2 -21.12 11.29 3.19
N ALA A 3 -21.89 11.92 4.08
CA ALA A 3 -23.32 11.65 4.22
C ALA A 3 -24.11 11.92 2.92
N VAL A 4 -23.68 12.91 2.13
CA VAL A 4 -24.31 13.24 0.83
C VAL A 4 -24.07 12.12 -0.18
N GLY A 5 -22.86 11.55 -0.21
CA GLY A 5 -22.52 10.43 -1.08
C GLY A 5 -23.23 9.12 -0.72
N GLN A 6 -23.68 8.96 0.53
CA GLN A 6 -24.31 7.72 1.02
C GLN A 6 -25.84 7.72 0.88
N CYS A 7 -26.51 8.85 1.15
CA CYS A 7 -27.95 8.83 1.41
C CYS A 7 -28.80 9.63 0.41
N GLY A 8 -28.21 10.59 -0.30
CA GLY A 8 -28.92 11.37 -1.31
C GLY A 8 -29.99 12.35 -0.77
N ASP A 9 -30.58 12.11 0.40
CA ASP A 9 -31.60 12.95 1.06
C ASP A 9 -30.97 13.93 2.06
N LEU A 10 -31.32 15.23 1.97
CA LEU A 10 -30.73 16.29 2.79
C LEU A 10 -31.20 16.27 4.26
N GLY A 11 -32.39 15.74 4.55
CA GLY A 11 -32.87 15.54 5.92
C GLY A 11 -32.07 14.45 6.62
N GLU A 12 -31.83 13.34 5.94
CA GLU A 12 -30.99 12.24 6.41
C GLU A 12 -29.51 12.66 6.54
N VAL A 13 -29.00 13.45 5.58
CA VAL A 13 -27.66 14.04 5.68
C VAL A 13 -27.52 14.91 6.92
N ALA A 14 -28.52 15.75 7.21
CA ALA A 14 -28.54 16.62 8.39
C ALA A 14 -28.56 15.79 9.68
N ARG A 15 -29.40 14.75 9.75
CA ARG A 15 -29.44 13.81 10.87
C ARG A 15 -28.10 13.13 11.12
N ARG A 16 -27.46 12.57 10.07
CA ARG A 16 -26.15 11.91 10.16
C ARG A 16 -24.99 12.85 10.50
N ALA A 17 -25.06 14.09 10.04
CA ALA A 17 -24.07 15.11 10.36
C ALA A 17 -24.29 15.74 11.75
N GLY A 18 -25.35 15.35 12.48
CA GLY A 18 -25.71 15.96 13.77
C GLY A 18 -26.02 17.46 13.64
N ALA A 19 -26.50 17.89 12.47
CA ALA A 19 -26.69 19.29 12.13
C ALA A 19 -28.13 19.56 11.68
N ARG A 20 -28.56 20.83 11.73
CA ARG A 20 -29.83 21.25 11.12
C ARG A 20 -29.67 21.38 9.61
N HIS A 21 -30.73 21.16 8.85
CA HIS A 21 -30.75 21.28 7.38
C HIS A 21 -30.06 22.56 6.86
N ALA A 22 -30.48 23.73 7.36
CA ALA A 22 -29.90 25.01 6.96
C ALA A 22 -28.40 25.15 7.30
N ALA A 23 -27.88 24.41 8.29
CA ALA A 23 -26.45 24.40 8.60
C ALA A 23 -25.66 23.55 7.60
N VAL A 24 -26.21 22.40 7.18
CA VAL A 24 -25.63 21.55 6.13
C VAL A 24 -25.54 22.32 4.82
N GLU A 25 -26.62 22.99 4.41
CA GLU A 25 -26.64 23.78 3.17
C GLU A 25 -25.56 24.88 3.17
N ARG A 26 -25.43 25.61 4.29
CA ARG A 26 -24.38 26.62 4.44
C ARG A 26 -22.96 26.03 4.39
N GLN A 27 -22.76 24.83 4.93
CA GLN A 27 -21.47 24.14 4.89
C GLN A 27 -21.12 23.69 3.47
N LEU A 28 -22.09 23.14 2.72
CA LEU A 28 -21.91 22.78 1.32
C LEU A 28 -21.64 24.02 0.45
N ASP A 29 -22.40 25.11 0.63
CA ASP A 29 -22.15 26.38 -0.07
C ASP A 29 -20.76 26.95 0.23
N ARG A 30 -20.28 26.78 1.45
CA ARG A 30 -18.92 27.22 1.83
C ARG A 30 -17.86 26.36 1.15
N LEU A 31 -18.05 25.04 1.07
CA LEU A 31 -17.14 24.13 0.37
C LEU A 31 -17.11 24.41 -1.14
N ASP A 32 -18.28 24.62 -1.75
CA ASP A 32 -18.38 24.98 -3.17
C ASP A 32 -17.59 26.26 -3.48
N ARG A 33 -17.77 27.30 -2.66
CA ARG A 33 -17.00 28.56 -2.80
C ARG A 33 -15.51 28.39 -2.56
N ALA A 34 -15.12 27.59 -1.57
CA ALA A 34 -13.72 27.37 -1.23
C ALA A 34 -12.97 26.61 -2.35
N VAL A 35 -13.65 25.70 -3.03
CA VAL A 35 -13.08 24.94 -4.15
C VAL A 35 -13.24 25.70 -5.48
N GLY A 36 -14.23 26.59 -5.57
CA GLY A 36 -14.54 27.37 -6.77
C GLY A 36 -15.38 26.61 -7.79
N LEU A 37 -16.02 25.51 -7.40
CA LEU A 37 -16.83 24.63 -8.26
C LEU A 37 -18.04 24.08 -7.46
N PRO A 38 -19.16 23.74 -8.11
CA PRO A 38 -20.22 22.97 -7.46
C PRO A 38 -19.74 21.55 -7.15
N LEU A 39 -19.68 21.20 -5.86
CA LEU A 39 -19.34 19.84 -5.39
C LEU A 39 -20.57 18.95 -5.24
N THR A 40 -21.76 19.57 -5.20
CA THR A 40 -23.03 18.86 -5.04
C THR A 40 -24.09 19.40 -6.00
N LEU A 41 -24.87 18.48 -6.59
CA LEU A 41 -26.12 18.76 -7.28
C LEU A 41 -27.25 18.69 -6.25
N ARG A 42 -27.98 19.80 -6.06
CA ARG A 42 -28.90 19.97 -4.94
C ARG A 42 -30.31 20.35 -5.41
N SER A 43 -31.31 19.73 -4.80
CA SER A 43 -32.74 20.04 -4.92
C SER A 43 -33.32 20.36 -3.54
N ARG A 44 -34.62 20.62 -3.43
CA ARG A 44 -35.29 20.99 -2.15
C ARG A 44 -35.11 19.95 -1.05
N HIS A 45 -34.98 18.67 -1.40
CA HIS A 45 -34.90 17.55 -0.46
C HIS A 45 -33.70 16.62 -0.70
N THR A 46 -32.99 16.76 -1.82
CA THR A 46 -31.93 15.83 -2.21
C THR A 46 -30.63 16.53 -2.54
N ALA A 47 -29.52 15.84 -2.32
CA ALA A 47 -28.18 16.26 -2.70
C ALA A 47 -27.38 15.05 -3.19
N ARG A 48 -26.73 15.18 -4.34
CA ARG A 48 -25.80 14.18 -4.88
C ARG A 48 -24.45 14.82 -5.13
N LEU A 49 -23.38 14.05 -5.07
CA LEU A 49 -22.05 14.54 -5.40
C LEU A 49 -21.91 14.78 -6.91
N THR A 50 -21.24 15.86 -7.30
CA THR A 50 -20.71 16.01 -8.67
C THR A 50 -19.46 15.14 -8.86
N SER A 51 -18.94 15.03 -10.08
CA SER A 51 -17.66 14.36 -10.34
C SER A 51 -16.51 14.98 -9.53
N ALA A 52 -16.44 16.31 -9.48
CA ALA A 52 -15.51 17.05 -8.62
C ALA A 52 -15.77 16.77 -7.12
N GLY A 53 -17.03 16.75 -6.68
CA GLY A 53 -17.41 16.40 -5.32
C GLY A 53 -16.98 14.99 -4.89
N SER A 54 -17.12 14.01 -5.78
CA SER A 54 -16.70 12.62 -5.54
C SER A 54 -15.18 12.49 -5.46
N ARG A 55 -14.42 13.15 -6.36
CA ARG A 55 -12.95 13.16 -6.32
C ARG A 55 -12.42 13.84 -5.06
N LEU A 56 -13.00 14.98 -4.70
CA LEU A 56 -12.63 15.71 -3.48
C LEU A 56 -12.97 14.90 -2.23
N LEU A 57 -14.08 14.14 -2.23
CA LEU A 57 -14.42 13.26 -1.11
C LEU A 57 -13.38 12.16 -0.91
N VAL A 58 -12.92 11.52 -1.98
CA VAL A 58 -11.84 10.52 -1.92
C VAL A 58 -10.56 11.13 -1.38
N ALA A 59 -10.16 12.29 -1.89
CA ALA A 59 -8.99 13.03 -1.41
C ALA A 59 -9.12 13.40 0.08
N GLY A 60 -10.31 13.84 0.51
CA GLY A 60 -10.60 14.18 1.90
C GLY A 60 -10.53 12.98 2.83
N ARG A 61 -11.09 11.83 2.44
CA ARG A 61 -10.99 10.58 3.22
C ARG A 61 -9.54 10.16 3.41
N ARG A 62 -8.75 10.20 2.34
CA ARG A 62 -7.31 9.90 2.40
C ARG A 62 -6.59 10.87 3.34
N PHE A 63 -6.85 12.16 3.23
CA PHE A 63 -6.25 13.19 4.09
C PHE A 63 -6.53 12.94 5.58
N TYR A 64 -7.80 12.73 5.97
CA TYR A 64 -8.14 12.47 7.37
C TYR A 64 -7.58 11.14 7.88
N HIS A 65 -7.52 10.10 7.04
CA HIS A 65 -6.91 8.84 7.40
C HIS A 65 -5.41 8.98 7.66
N GLN A 66 -4.69 9.69 6.77
CA GLN A 66 -3.26 9.98 6.93
C GLN A 66 -2.97 10.79 8.21
N ILE A 67 -3.84 11.74 8.57
CA ILE A 67 -3.72 12.52 9.81
C ILE A 67 -3.92 11.63 11.04
N ASP A 68 -4.98 10.82 11.07
CA ASP A 68 -5.28 9.95 12.21
C ASP A 68 -4.12 8.98 12.46
N LEU A 69 -3.58 8.40 11.38
CA LEU A 69 -2.44 7.50 11.44
C LEU A 69 -1.14 8.21 11.87
N ALA A 70 -0.84 9.38 11.30
CA ALA A 70 0.36 10.15 11.66
C ALA A 70 0.32 10.62 13.11
N ALA A 71 -0.88 10.95 13.61
CA ALA A 71 -1.06 11.28 15.02
C ALA A 71 -0.82 10.06 15.90
N ARG A 72 -1.41 8.90 15.58
CA ARG A 72 -1.19 7.64 16.30
C ARG A 72 0.28 7.23 16.35
N THR A 73 0.99 7.35 15.24
CA THR A 73 2.38 6.89 15.09
C THR A 73 3.41 7.83 15.71
N HIS A 74 3.18 9.14 15.66
CA HIS A 74 4.13 10.11 16.20
C HIS A 74 3.76 10.55 17.61
N ILE A 75 2.53 10.97 17.89
CA ILE A 75 2.20 11.61 19.17
C ILE A 75 2.14 10.61 20.33
N PHE A 76 1.55 9.43 20.14
CA PHE A 76 1.28 8.52 21.26
C PHE A 76 2.54 7.84 21.81
N GLY A 77 3.60 7.67 21.02
CA GLY A 77 4.82 7.00 21.48
C GLY A 77 4.60 5.57 22.04
N HIS A 78 3.42 4.96 21.83
CA HIS A 78 3.17 3.56 22.17
C HIS A 78 3.62 2.73 20.96
N GLY A 79 4.60 1.86 21.21
CA GLY A 79 5.53 1.39 20.21
C GLY A 79 4.92 0.60 19.05
N SER A 80 5.63 0.62 17.92
CA SER A 80 5.70 -0.51 16.96
C SER A 80 4.43 -0.99 16.23
N GLU A 81 3.21 -0.61 16.63
CA GLU A 81 2.00 -1.28 16.14
C GLU A 81 0.91 -0.25 15.84
N ALA A 82 0.56 -0.14 14.55
CA ALA A 82 -0.66 0.54 14.12
C ALA A 82 -1.86 -0.11 14.83
N VAL A 83 -2.71 0.73 15.41
CA VAL A 83 -3.80 0.31 16.31
C VAL A 83 -4.92 -0.43 15.56
N ASP A 84 -4.97 -0.35 14.23
CA ASP A 84 -5.90 -1.10 13.39
C ASP A 84 -5.19 -1.52 12.09
N ALA A 85 -5.45 -2.74 11.60
CA ALA A 85 -4.97 -3.18 10.29
C ALA A 85 -5.69 -2.40 9.18
N PRO A 86 -5.02 -2.06 8.06
CA PRO A 86 -5.72 -1.44 6.93
C PRO A 86 -6.72 -2.43 6.32
N GLU A 87 -7.97 -2.01 6.10
CA GLU A 87 -8.97 -2.81 5.37
C GLU A 87 -8.53 -3.07 3.92
N VAL A 88 -7.79 -2.14 3.32
CA VAL A 88 -7.19 -2.26 1.99
C VAL A 88 -5.68 -2.00 2.11
N LEU A 89 -4.86 -2.98 1.76
CA LEU A 89 -3.41 -2.88 1.74
C LEU A 89 -2.91 -2.73 0.29
N SER A 90 -2.33 -1.59 -0.05
CA SER A 90 -1.69 -1.39 -1.35
C SER A 90 -0.30 -2.01 -1.33
N ILE A 91 -0.08 -3.02 -2.16
CA ILE A 91 1.19 -3.74 -2.27
C ILE A 91 1.76 -3.59 -3.67
N ALA A 92 3.01 -3.12 -3.76
CA ALA A 92 3.76 -3.24 -5.00
C ALA A 92 4.56 -4.55 -4.98
N SER A 93 4.57 -5.28 -6.10
CA SER A 93 5.27 -6.54 -6.18
C SER A 93 6.11 -6.66 -7.43
N THR A 94 7.33 -7.18 -7.27
CA THR A 94 8.23 -7.48 -8.37
C THR A 94 7.88 -8.76 -9.12
N GLU A 95 6.96 -9.57 -8.57
CA GLU A 95 6.50 -10.84 -9.13
C GLU A 95 4.97 -10.96 -8.98
N PRO A 96 4.29 -11.77 -9.80
CA PRO A 96 2.87 -12.00 -9.62
C PRO A 96 2.61 -12.68 -8.26
N LEU A 97 1.71 -12.11 -7.45
CA LEU A 97 1.19 -12.81 -6.27
C LEU A 97 0.22 -13.91 -6.73
N LEU A 98 0.22 -15.02 -5.99
CA LEU A 98 -0.73 -16.11 -6.19
C LEU A 98 -2.16 -15.63 -5.90
N GLU A 99 -3.13 -16.15 -6.65
CA GLU A 99 -4.55 -15.84 -6.44
C GLU A 99 -5.00 -16.25 -5.03
N GLU A 100 -4.51 -17.41 -4.58
CA GLU A 100 -4.76 -17.96 -3.25
C GLU A 100 -4.27 -17.00 -2.15
N VAL A 101 -3.14 -16.30 -2.38
CA VAL A 101 -2.66 -15.28 -1.42
C VAL A 101 -3.65 -14.13 -1.28
N VAL A 102 -4.27 -13.69 -2.38
CA VAL A 102 -5.26 -12.60 -2.36
C VAL A 102 -6.54 -13.06 -1.67
N GLU A 103 -7.02 -14.25 -1.99
CA GLU A 103 -8.23 -14.84 -1.41
C GLU A 103 -8.08 -15.05 0.11
N ASP A 104 -6.97 -15.67 0.53
CA ASP A 104 -6.73 -15.97 1.93
C ASP A 104 -6.33 -14.74 2.75
N ALA A 105 -5.73 -13.72 2.14
CA ALA A 105 -5.50 -12.45 2.83
C ALA A 105 -6.84 -11.81 3.19
N ALA A 106 -7.83 -11.85 2.30
CA ALA A 106 -9.17 -11.37 2.58
C ALA A 106 -9.88 -12.26 3.63
N ALA A 107 -9.84 -13.58 3.46
CA ALA A 107 -10.58 -14.51 4.31
C ALA A 107 -9.99 -14.69 5.72
N LEU A 108 -8.66 -14.76 5.85
CA LEU A 108 -7.97 -15.10 7.11
C LEU A 108 -7.41 -13.88 7.83
N LEU A 109 -7.06 -12.83 7.08
CA LEU A 109 -6.43 -11.62 7.62
C LEU A 109 -7.37 -10.40 7.59
N GLY A 110 -8.50 -10.47 6.89
CA GLY A 110 -9.40 -9.32 6.70
C GLY A 110 -8.79 -8.21 5.85
N LEU A 111 -7.82 -8.53 4.98
CA LEU A 111 -7.08 -7.58 4.16
C LEU A 111 -7.50 -7.69 2.69
N LEU A 112 -8.02 -6.61 2.11
CA LEU A 112 -8.16 -6.50 0.67
C LEU A 112 -6.83 -6.03 0.06
N LEU A 113 -6.21 -6.86 -0.79
CA LEU A 113 -4.94 -6.51 -1.42
C LEU A 113 -5.16 -5.73 -2.72
N SER A 114 -4.61 -4.52 -2.80
CA SER A 114 -4.48 -3.77 -4.05
C SER A 114 -3.07 -3.97 -4.60
N VAL A 115 -2.91 -4.95 -5.50
CA VAL A 115 -1.60 -5.37 -6.02
C VAL A 115 -1.21 -4.56 -7.26
N ARG A 116 0.00 -3.99 -7.26
CA ARG A 116 0.61 -3.32 -8.42
C ARG A 116 1.88 -4.07 -8.81
N HIS A 117 1.97 -4.52 -10.05
CA HIS A 117 3.20 -5.13 -10.54
C HIS A 117 4.18 -4.05 -11.02
N GLU A 118 5.38 -4.04 -10.46
CA GLU A 118 6.33 -2.94 -10.64
C GLU A 118 7.79 -3.40 -10.67
N ALA A 119 8.65 -2.53 -11.19
CA ALA A 119 10.08 -2.74 -11.31
C ALA A 119 10.80 -2.79 -9.94
N PRO A 120 11.74 -3.71 -9.62
CA PRO A 120 12.45 -3.70 -8.34
C PRO A 120 13.04 -2.34 -7.95
N HIS A 121 13.62 -1.62 -8.92
CA HIS A 121 14.17 -0.27 -8.71
C HIS A 121 13.11 0.82 -8.50
N ARG A 122 11.87 0.63 -8.98
CA ARG A 122 10.74 1.56 -8.75
C ARG A 122 9.96 1.23 -7.49
N VAL A 123 9.82 -0.04 -7.15
CA VAL A 123 9.08 -0.50 -5.96
C VAL A 123 9.70 0.11 -4.69
N ALA A 124 11.03 0.14 -4.59
CA ALA A 124 11.75 0.82 -3.51
C ALA A 124 11.39 2.32 -3.42
N GLY A 125 11.34 3.01 -4.57
CA GLY A 125 10.93 4.41 -4.66
C GLY A 125 9.45 4.64 -4.34
N GLN A 126 8.58 3.66 -4.62
CA GLN A 126 7.16 3.74 -4.30
C GLN A 126 6.88 3.59 -2.81
N LEU A 127 7.56 2.66 -2.12
CA LEU A 127 7.47 2.55 -0.67
C LEU A 127 8.11 3.76 0.04
N ALA A 128 9.23 4.28 -0.50
CA ALA A 128 9.85 5.52 -0.01
C ALA A 128 8.96 6.76 -0.24
N GLY A 129 8.25 6.81 -1.37
CA GLY A 129 7.32 7.87 -1.76
C GLY A 129 5.93 7.77 -1.14
N TYR A 130 5.64 6.71 -0.38
CA TYR A 130 4.31 6.41 0.21
C TYR A 130 3.22 6.17 -0.85
N HIS A 131 3.60 5.63 -2.01
CA HIS A 131 2.66 5.22 -3.06
C HIS A 131 2.05 3.84 -2.79
N VAL A 132 2.70 3.03 -1.94
CA VAL A 132 2.25 1.72 -1.48
C VAL A 132 2.57 1.54 0.01
N ASP A 133 1.85 0.63 0.67
CA ASP A 133 1.98 0.33 2.09
C ASP A 133 2.98 -0.81 2.33
N ALA A 134 3.10 -1.69 1.34
CA ALA A 134 3.94 -2.87 1.36
C ALA A 134 4.60 -3.11 0.00
N MET A 135 5.69 -3.86 0.03
CA MET A 135 6.52 -4.23 -1.10
C MET A 135 6.90 -5.70 -0.98
N TYR A 136 6.53 -6.52 -1.96
CA TYR A 136 7.02 -7.89 -2.08
C TYR A 136 8.09 -7.96 -3.16
N THR A 137 9.32 -8.25 -2.76
CA THR A 137 10.51 -8.23 -3.63
C THR A 137 11.43 -9.41 -3.34
N TRP A 138 12.47 -9.59 -4.16
CA TRP A 138 13.58 -10.48 -3.86
C TRP A 138 14.95 -9.81 -3.99
N SER A 139 15.98 -10.47 -3.45
CA SER A 139 17.40 -10.11 -3.55
C SER A 139 18.25 -11.38 -3.65
N LEU A 140 19.40 -11.31 -4.33
CA LEU A 140 20.40 -12.39 -4.34
C LEU A 140 21.39 -12.30 -3.16
N ASP A 141 21.63 -11.11 -2.60
CA ASP A 141 22.72 -10.84 -1.65
C ASP A 141 22.23 -10.43 -0.24
N SER A 142 21.17 -11.06 0.29
CA SER A 142 20.63 -10.81 1.64
C SER A 142 19.89 -9.46 1.82
N PRO A 143 19.09 -9.26 2.90
CA PRO A 143 17.84 -8.50 2.87
C PRO A 143 17.98 -6.99 3.18
N ARG A 144 19.18 -6.41 3.05
CA ARG A 144 19.41 -5.02 3.47
C ARG A 144 19.25 -4.08 2.31
N HIS A 145 18.02 -3.92 1.83
CA HIS A 145 17.67 -2.65 1.20
C HIS A 145 17.70 -1.61 2.33
N SER A 146 18.84 -0.91 2.44
CA SER A 146 18.94 0.31 3.25
C SER A 146 18.15 1.38 2.51
N LEU A 147 16.84 1.42 2.73
CA LEU A 147 16.05 2.56 2.32
C LEU A 147 16.37 3.70 3.30
N ASP A 148 16.41 4.95 2.81
CA ASP A 148 16.63 6.16 3.63
C ASP A 148 15.51 6.41 4.66
N ARG A 149 14.58 5.47 4.80
CA ARG A 149 13.39 5.50 5.62
C ARG A 149 13.33 4.24 6.50
N ALA A 150 12.75 4.38 7.70
CA ALA A 150 12.44 3.25 8.57
C ALA A 150 11.39 2.31 7.92
N THR A 151 11.85 1.27 7.25
CA THR A 151 11.03 0.15 6.77
C THR A 151 11.33 -1.09 7.60
N ARG A 152 10.33 -1.98 7.74
CA ARG A 152 10.56 -3.31 8.33
C ARG A 152 10.52 -4.36 7.25
N THR A 153 11.53 -5.23 7.27
CA THR A 153 11.65 -6.35 6.34
C THR A 153 11.29 -7.64 7.06
N TYR A 154 10.41 -8.42 6.44
CA TYR A 154 10.02 -9.75 6.86
C TYR A 154 10.47 -10.72 5.78
N ALA A 155 11.31 -11.69 6.16
CA ALA A 155 11.70 -12.76 5.25
C ALA A 155 10.46 -13.60 4.90
N VAL A 156 10.31 -13.93 3.62
CA VAL A 156 9.23 -14.78 3.13
C VAL A 156 9.79 -16.18 2.88
N LEU A 157 10.65 -16.34 1.87
CA LEU A 157 11.30 -17.60 1.53
C LEU A 157 12.76 -17.38 1.11
N ASP A 158 13.64 -18.30 1.50
CA ASP A 158 14.96 -18.46 0.88
C ASP A 158 14.79 -19.43 -0.29
N ASP A 159 14.68 -18.88 -1.49
CA ASP A 159 14.09 -19.50 -2.67
C ASP A 159 15.19 -20.05 -3.60
N PRO A 160 15.42 -21.37 -3.64
CA PRO A 160 16.38 -22.02 -4.53
C PRO A 160 15.94 -21.90 -5.99
N LEU A 161 16.92 -21.83 -6.90
CA LEU A 161 16.66 -21.75 -8.33
C LEU A 161 16.92 -23.09 -9.02
N TRP A 162 16.09 -23.38 -10.03
CA TRP A 162 16.30 -24.46 -11.00
C TRP A 162 16.43 -23.91 -12.42
N VAL A 163 16.98 -24.72 -13.31
CA VAL A 163 16.92 -24.47 -14.76
C VAL A 163 15.70 -25.15 -15.37
N ILE A 164 15.06 -24.48 -16.31
CA ILE A 164 13.97 -24.98 -17.14
C ILE A 164 14.54 -25.25 -18.53
N LEU A 165 14.44 -26.50 -18.98
CA LEU A 165 14.96 -26.96 -20.26
C LEU A 165 13.79 -27.53 -21.10
N PRO A 166 13.84 -27.40 -22.44
CA PRO A 166 13.05 -28.23 -23.32
C PRO A 166 13.30 -29.72 -23.05
N ARG A 167 12.27 -30.56 -23.12
CA ARG A 167 12.40 -32.00 -22.83
C ARG A 167 13.41 -32.70 -23.72
N ASP A 168 13.53 -32.27 -24.97
CA ASP A 168 14.46 -32.84 -25.95
C ASP A 168 15.87 -32.22 -25.87
N HIS A 169 16.11 -31.31 -24.93
CA HIS A 169 17.42 -30.69 -24.72
C HIS A 169 18.45 -31.73 -24.26
N PRO A 170 19.72 -31.72 -24.74
CA PRO A 170 20.72 -32.73 -24.37
C PRO A 170 20.94 -32.90 -22.87
N LEU A 171 20.85 -31.79 -22.12
CA LEU A 171 21.00 -31.76 -20.65
C LEU A 171 19.71 -32.14 -19.89
N ALA A 172 18.57 -32.29 -20.57
CA ALA A 172 17.29 -32.63 -19.95
C ALA A 172 17.32 -34.01 -19.25
N ALA A 173 18.15 -34.94 -19.72
CA ALA A 173 18.24 -36.28 -19.14
C ALA A 173 19.02 -36.32 -17.81
N ARG A 174 19.85 -35.32 -17.52
CA ARG A 174 20.59 -35.24 -16.25
C ARG A 174 19.66 -34.78 -15.14
N GLU A 175 19.81 -35.28 -13.91
CA GLU A 175 19.05 -34.78 -12.75
C GLU A 175 19.54 -33.40 -12.27
N THR A 176 20.87 -33.20 -12.31
CA THR A 176 21.55 -31.95 -11.94
C THR A 176 22.42 -31.46 -13.09
N VAL A 177 22.44 -30.14 -13.30
CA VAL A 177 23.19 -29.47 -14.38
C VAL A 177 24.02 -28.33 -13.78
N SER A 178 25.24 -28.11 -14.27
CA SER A 178 26.06 -26.97 -13.83
C SER A 178 25.79 -25.72 -14.67
N LEU A 179 25.98 -24.53 -14.10
CA LEU A 179 25.94 -23.28 -14.85
C LEU A 179 27.03 -23.25 -15.94
N ALA A 180 28.16 -23.93 -15.72
CA ALA A 180 29.22 -24.05 -16.72
C ALA A 180 28.76 -24.82 -17.97
N ASP A 181 27.98 -25.88 -17.81
CA ASP A 181 27.39 -26.64 -18.93
C ASP A 181 26.38 -25.81 -19.73
N LEU A 182 25.76 -24.81 -19.10
CA LEU A 182 24.68 -23.99 -19.67
C LEU A 182 25.15 -22.62 -20.20
N ARG A 183 26.45 -22.33 -20.12
CA ARG A 183 26.99 -21.00 -20.41
C ARG A 183 26.82 -20.58 -21.88
N ASP A 184 26.86 -21.56 -22.78
CA ASP A 184 26.83 -21.37 -24.23
C ASP A 184 25.39 -21.51 -24.79
N GLU A 185 24.42 -21.80 -23.91
CA GLU A 185 23.00 -21.90 -24.28
C GLU A 185 22.34 -20.53 -24.44
N THR A 186 21.23 -20.51 -25.18
CA THR A 186 20.40 -19.30 -25.32
C THR A 186 19.41 -19.21 -24.17
N TRP A 187 19.55 -18.16 -23.35
CA TRP A 187 18.65 -17.94 -22.21
C TRP A 187 17.51 -17.00 -22.60
N VAL A 188 16.29 -17.27 -22.15
CA VAL A 188 15.21 -16.30 -22.17
C VAL A 188 15.10 -15.63 -20.81
N SER A 189 14.97 -14.31 -20.84
CA SER A 189 14.68 -13.50 -19.67
C SER A 189 13.61 -12.51 -20.05
N GLU A 190 12.56 -12.40 -19.25
CA GLU A 190 11.56 -11.37 -19.49
C GLU A 190 12.26 -9.98 -19.38
N THR A 191 12.16 -9.12 -20.41
CA THR A 191 12.27 -7.66 -20.25
C THR A 191 11.11 -7.23 -19.37
N GLY A 192 11.40 -7.29 -18.11
CA GLY A 192 10.73 -6.63 -17.04
C GLY A 192 11.81 -6.41 -16.00
N PRO A 193 11.69 -5.41 -15.12
CA PRO A 193 12.85 -4.96 -14.36
C PRO A 193 13.32 -5.99 -13.31
N THR A 194 12.60 -7.10 -13.19
CA THR A 194 12.86 -8.29 -12.36
C THR A 194 13.77 -9.32 -13.06
N ALA A 195 13.45 -9.77 -14.28
CA ALA A 195 14.16 -10.90 -14.92
C ALA A 195 15.45 -10.50 -15.64
N GLU A 196 15.64 -9.20 -15.90
CA GLU A 196 16.82 -8.67 -16.62
C GLU A 196 18.15 -8.84 -15.87
N ILE A 197 18.10 -9.14 -14.57
CA ILE A 197 19.25 -9.18 -13.68
C ILE A 197 19.53 -10.60 -13.18
N LEU A 198 18.51 -11.47 -13.04
CA LEU A 198 18.65 -12.75 -12.32
C LEU A 198 19.65 -13.70 -12.99
N VAL A 199 19.45 -14.04 -14.27
CA VAL A 199 20.35 -14.95 -15.01
C VAL A 199 21.79 -14.42 -14.98
N SER A 200 21.99 -13.14 -15.34
CA SER A 200 23.33 -12.53 -15.34
C SER A 200 23.99 -12.54 -13.96
N ARG A 201 23.23 -12.22 -12.91
CA ARG A 201 23.76 -12.22 -11.54
C ARG A 201 24.09 -13.62 -11.06
N VAL A 202 23.25 -14.62 -11.33
CA VAL A 202 23.53 -16.01 -10.97
C VAL A 202 24.86 -16.47 -11.57
N PHE A 203 25.11 -16.19 -12.85
CA PHE A 203 26.39 -16.49 -13.49
C PHE A 203 27.55 -15.69 -12.88
N GLN A 204 27.37 -14.39 -12.65
CA GLN A 204 28.41 -13.54 -12.05
C GLN A 204 28.79 -13.98 -10.63
N THR A 205 27.81 -14.32 -9.79
CA THR A 205 28.03 -14.84 -8.43
C THR A 205 28.75 -16.19 -8.45
N ALA A 206 28.55 -17.00 -9.50
CA ALA A 206 29.29 -18.23 -9.76
C ALA A 206 30.68 -18.01 -10.39
N GLY A 207 31.10 -16.75 -10.63
CA GLY A 207 32.39 -16.44 -11.26
C GLY A 207 32.43 -16.73 -12.77
N LEU A 208 31.27 -16.87 -13.40
CA LEU A 208 31.14 -17.16 -14.83
C LEU A 208 30.74 -15.92 -15.64
N PRO A 209 31.12 -15.84 -16.93
CA PRO A 209 30.65 -14.78 -17.81
C PRO A 209 29.13 -14.84 -17.96
N SER A 210 28.49 -13.68 -18.11
CA SER A 210 27.05 -13.62 -18.37
C SER A 210 26.73 -14.25 -19.75
N PRO A 211 25.74 -15.15 -19.83
CA PRO A 211 25.41 -15.85 -21.07
C PRO A 211 24.63 -14.97 -22.05
N THR A 212 24.46 -15.47 -23.28
CA THR A 212 23.59 -14.85 -24.30
C THR A 212 22.13 -14.91 -23.84
N ARG A 213 21.42 -13.78 -23.96
CA ARG A 213 20.03 -13.65 -23.48
C ARG A 213 19.11 -13.01 -24.52
N LEU A 214 18.00 -13.67 -24.77
CA LEU A 214 16.84 -13.11 -25.47
C LEU A 214 15.95 -12.41 -24.43
N ARG A 215 15.72 -11.12 -24.64
CA ARG A 215 14.93 -10.28 -23.74
C ARG A 215 13.51 -10.11 -24.28
N VAL A 216 12.47 -10.38 -23.48
CA VAL A 216 11.07 -10.42 -23.95
C VAL A 216 10.09 -9.70 -23.04
N THR A 217 9.23 -8.82 -23.54
CA THR A 217 8.47 -7.86 -22.69
C THR A 217 7.35 -8.47 -21.86
N ASP A 218 6.99 -9.71 -22.14
CA ASP A 218 5.86 -10.38 -21.53
C ASP A 218 6.17 -11.84 -21.26
N ALA A 219 5.69 -12.32 -20.12
CA ALA A 219 5.87 -13.70 -19.68
C ALA A 219 5.35 -14.70 -20.71
N SER A 220 4.20 -14.46 -21.33
CA SER A 220 3.64 -15.36 -22.34
C SER A 220 4.59 -15.61 -23.51
N VAL A 221 5.39 -14.62 -23.91
CA VAL A 221 6.40 -14.75 -24.97
C VAL A 221 7.55 -15.63 -24.50
N ALA A 222 8.10 -15.38 -23.29
CA ALA A 222 9.15 -16.22 -22.71
C ALA A 222 8.71 -17.69 -22.65
N ARG A 223 7.48 -17.91 -22.18
CA ARG A 223 6.87 -19.24 -22.07
C ARG A 223 6.72 -19.92 -23.43
N GLY A 224 6.38 -19.16 -24.48
CA GLY A 224 6.32 -19.65 -25.86
C GLY A 224 7.67 -20.11 -26.37
N MET A 225 8.73 -19.34 -26.11
CA MET A 225 10.10 -19.66 -26.51
C MET A 225 10.64 -20.90 -25.80
N LEU A 226 10.37 -21.02 -24.48
CA LEU A 226 10.69 -22.24 -23.73
C LEU A 226 10.03 -23.46 -24.36
N ARG A 227 8.71 -23.45 -24.57
CA ARG A 227 7.96 -24.60 -25.14
C ARG A 227 8.41 -25.00 -26.54
N ARG A 228 8.81 -24.01 -27.35
CA ARG A 228 9.30 -24.23 -28.72
C ARG A 228 10.74 -24.76 -28.77
N GLY A 229 11.47 -24.66 -27.66
CA GLY A 229 12.88 -25.02 -27.60
C GLY A 229 13.83 -23.94 -28.14
N ASP A 230 13.34 -22.70 -28.31
CA ASP A 230 14.15 -21.59 -28.81
C ASP A 230 15.13 -21.05 -27.74
N ALA A 231 14.87 -21.33 -26.46
CA ALA A 231 15.68 -20.88 -25.32
C ALA A 231 15.44 -21.73 -24.05
N ILE A 232 16.32 -21.55 -23.06
CA ILE A 232 16.20 -22.10 -21.69
C ILE A 232 15.90 -20.98 -20.67
N GLY A 233 15.46 -21.32 -19.46
CA GLY A 233 15.08 -20.33 -18.45
C GLY A 233 15.46 -20.70 -17.02
N LEU A 234 15.36 -19.74 -16.11
CA LEU A 234 15.40 -19.99 -14.66
C LEU A 234 13.98 -20.03 -14.10
N GLY A 235 13.77 -20.85 -13.07
CA GLY A 235 12.56 -20.80 -12.27
C GLY A 235 12.88 -21.02 -10.79
N SER A 236 11.86 -20.84 -9.97
CA SER A 236 11.96 -21.07 -8.53
C SER A 236 10.57 -21.36 -7.94
N PRO A 237 10.49 -21.85 -6.70
CA PRO A 237 9.23 -22.04 -5.98
C PRO A 237 8.32 -20.80 -5.96
N THR A 238 8.91 -19.59 -5.85
CA THR A 238 8.11 -18.33 -5.85
C THR A 238 7.96 -17.65 -7.21
N HIS A 239 8.77 -18.03 -8.20
CA HIS A 239 8.63 -17.64 -9.60
C HIS A 239 8.25 -18.88 -10.44
N PRO A 240 6.99 -19.32 -10.36
CA PRO A 240 6.62 -20.62 -10.88
C PRO A 240 6.75 -20.66 -12.40
N ALA A 241 7.45 -21.71 -12.83
CA ALA A 241 7.71 -22.05 -14.22
C ALA A 241 6.41 -22.39 -14.97
N VAL A 242 6.49 -22.37 -16.30
CA VAL A 242 5.46 -23.02 -17.13
C VAL A 242 5.37 -24.50 -16.75
N LEU A 243 4.17 -24.93 -16.37
CA LEU A 243 3.84 -26.33 -16.22
C LEU A 243 3.39 -26.85 -17.58
N ASP A 244 4.35 -27.33 -18.37
CA ASP A 244 4.10 -27.92 -19.68
C ASP A 244 4.87 -29.24 -19.80
N PRO A 245 4.26 -30.32 -20.31
CA PRO A 245 4.94 -31.59 -20.52
C PRO A 245 6.18 -31.50 -21.41
N SER A 246 6.25 -30.54 -22.33
CA SER A 246 7.41 -30.29 -23.21
C SER A 246 8.63 -29.70 -22.48
N LEU A 247 8.50 -29.35 -21.21
CA LEU A 247 9.56 -28.77 -20.39
C LEU A 247 9.95 -29.69 -19.24
N VAL A 248 11.22 -29.64 -18.86
CA VAL A 248 11.76 -30.32 -17.68
C VAL A 248 12.51 -29.32 -16.80
N ARG A 249 12.52 -29.58 -15.49
CA ARG A 249 13.22 -28.77 -14.50
C ARG A 249 14.38 -29.56 -13.96
N ARG A 250 15.56 -28.95 -13.88
CA ARG A 250 16.76 -29.58 -13.32
C ARG A 250 17.40 -28.72 -12.26
N SER A 251 17.89 -29.40 -11.24
CA SER A 251 18.65 -28.78 -10.17
C SER A 251 19.94 -28.19 -10.72
N LEU A 252 20.32 -27.01 -10.24
CA LEU A 252 21.61 -26.40 -10.54
C LEU A 252 22.65 -26.88 -9.52
N ALA A 253 23.81 -27.32 -9.98
CA ALA A 253 24.88 -27.84 -9.12
C ALA A 253 25.35 -26.80 -8.09
N GLU A 254 25.36 -25.53 -8.47
CA GLU A 254 25.78 -24.38 -7.66
C GLU A 254 24.76 -24.00 -6.59
N ARG A 255 23.55 -24.57 -6.65
CA ARG A 255 22.44 -24.32 -5.70
C ARG A 255 22.20 -22.82 -5.43
N PRO A 256 22.13 -21.96 -6.46
CA PRO A 256 21.91 -20.54 -6.26
C PRO A 256 20.55 -20.30 -5.61
N ARG A 257 20.48 -19.28 -4.76
CA ARG A 257 19.28 -18.91 -4.01
C ARG A 257 19.01 -17.44 -4.12
N ARG A 258 17.74 -17.07 -3.98
CA ARG A 258 17.31 -15.68 -3.79
C ARG A 258 16.46 -15.59 -2.53
N THR A 259 16.58 -14.50 -1.79
CA THR A 259 15.71 -14.25 -0.65
C THR A 259 14.53 -13.40 -1.09
N THR A 260 13.30 -13.91 -0.92
CA THR A 260 12.07 -13.12 -1.07
C THR A 260 11.71 -12.46 0.27
N SER A 261 11.23 -11.23 0.22
CA SER A 261 10.97 -10.42 1.40
C SER A 261 9.73 -9.54 1.22
N LEU A 262 8.98 -9.40 2.31
CA LEU A 262 7.94 -8.39 2.46
C LEU A 262 8.52 -7.21 3.22
N LEU A 263 8.64 -6.06 2.55
CA LEU A 263 8.98 -4.79 3.19
C LEU A 263 7.69 -4.03 3.42
N VAL A 264 7.52 -3.48 4.62
CA VAL A 264 6.37 -2.67 4.96
C VAL A 264 6.80 -1.36 5.55
N ASP A 265 5.93 -0.37 5.39
CA ASP A 265 5.93 0.80 6.23
C ASP A 265 5.43 0.42 7.64
N PRO A 266 6.30 0.40 8.67
CA PRO A 266 5.90 0.00 10.02
C PRO A 266 4.98 1.01 10.70
N THR A 267 4.75 2.18 10.08
CA THR A 267 3.77 3.17 10.54
C THR A 267 2.37 2.90 9.99
N ILE A 268 2.25 2.11 8.92
CA ILE A 268 0.97 1.77 8.25
C ILE A 268 0.57 0.32 8.56
N VAL A 269 1.51 -0.61 8.46
CA VAL A 269 1.22 -2.05 8.58
C VAL A 269 1.65 -2.55 9.97
N PRO A 270 0.71 -3.01 10.82
CA PRO A 270 1.05 -3.58 12.11
C PRO A 270 2.00 -4.76 11.98
N ARG A 271 2.89 -4.96 12.97
CA ARG A 271 3.86 -6.06 12.94
C ARG A 271 3.19 -7.43 12.82
N THR A 272 2.09 -7.64 13.53
CA THR A 272 1.32 -8.89 13.51
C THR A 272 0.75 -9.16 12.11
N VAL A 273 0.16 -8.14 11.48
CA VAL A 273 -0.37 -8.19 10.12
C VAL A 273 0.75 -8.49 9.11
N ALA A 274 1.85 -7.75 9.15
CA ALA A 274 2.98 -7.95 8.24
C ALA A 274 3.59 -9.35 8.39
N ARG A 275 3.72 -9.86 9.63
CA ARG A 275 4.18 -11.24 9.89
C ARG A 275 3.21 -12.27 9.32
N ARG A 276 1.92 -12.13 9.59
CA ARG A 276 0.89 -13.08 9.13
C ARG A 276 0.77 -13.06 7.61
N LEU A 277 0.87 -11.89 6.97
CA LEU A 277 0.89 -11.77 5.52
C LEU A 277 2.15 -12.40 4.91
N ALA A 278 3.34 -12.14 5.47
CA ALA A 278 4.57 -12.77 5.01
C ALA A 278 4.53 -14.31 5.15
N ALA A 279 4.00 -14.81 6.28
CA ALA A 279 3.80 -16.24 6.50
C ALA A 279 2.77 -16.85 5.55
N LEU A 280 1.67 -16.13 5.26
CA LEU A 280 0.66 -16.57 4.30
C LEU A 280 1.24 -16.67 2.88
N ILE A 281 2.01 -15.66 2.45
CA ILE A 281 2.70 -15.68 1.15
C ILE A 281 3.62 -16.90 1.07
N ALA A 282 4.42 -17.13 2.11
CA ALA A 282 5.34 -18.28 2.16
C ALA A 282 4.60 -19.63 2.13
N ASP A 283 3.56 -19.80 2.96
CA ASP A 283 2.74 -21.03 3.01
C ASP A 283 2.13 -21.36 1.65
N ARG A 284 1.55 -20.36 0.97
CA ARG A 284 0.92 -20.57 -0.34
C ARG A 284 1.91 -20.94 -1.42
N HIS A 285 3.09 -20.32 -1.44
CA HIS A 285 4.15 -20.72 -2.36
C HIS A 285 4.68 -22.14 -2.07
N LEU A 286 4.85 -22.51 -0.79
CA LEU A 286 5.31 -23.86 -0.42
C LEU A 286 4.29 -24.94 -0.80
N ARG A 287 3.00 -24.72 -0.52
CA ARG A 287 1.93 -25.67 -0.91
C ARG A 287 1.91 -25.86 -2.42
N ARG A 288 1.93 -24.75 -3.17
CA ARG A 288 1.94 -24.79 -4.63
C ARG A 288 3.17 -25.51 -5.17
N PHE A 289 4.34 -25.31 -4.56
CA PHE A 289 5.54 -26.07 -4.88
C PHE A 289 5.36 -27.58 -4.64
N ALA A 290 4.85 -27.99 -3.47
CA ALA A 290 4.64 -29.41 -3.16
C ALA A 290 3.61 -30.08 -4.07
N GLU A 291 2.61 -29.32 -4.54
CA GLU A 291 1.58 -29.78 -5.47
C GLU A 291 2.11 -29.91 -6.90
N GLN A 292 2.82 -28.89 -7.38
CA GLN A 292 3.17 -28.74 -8.80
C GLN A 292 4.57 -29.27 -9.15
N HIS A 293 5.44 -29.45 -8.14
CA HIS A 293 6.85 -29.83 -8.30
C HIS A 293 7.23 -31.04 -7.43
N ARG A 294 6.30 -31.98 -7.28
CA ARG A 294 6.53 -33.23 -6.54
C ARG A 294 7.71 -34.05 -7.10
N ASP A 295 8.01 -33.90 -8.39
CA ASP A 295 9.17 -34.50 -9.03
C ASP A 295 10.49 -34.06 -8.40
N LEU A 296 10.61 -32.79 -8.00
CA LEU A 296 11.80 -32.27 -7.33
C LEU A 296 11.93 -32.76 -5.89
N LEU A 297 10.81 -33.04 -5.21
CA LEU A 297 10.79 -33.53 -3.83
C LEU A 297 11.38 -34.95 -3.67
N HIS A 298 11.65 -35.67 -4.76
CA HIS A 298 12.41 -36.93 -4.70
C HIS A 298 13.90 -36.73 -4.40
N GLU A 299 14.43 -35.52 -4.66
CA GLU A 299 15.81 -35.18 -4.36
C GLU A 299 15.93 -34.71 -2.89
N PRO A 300 16.87 -35.29 -2.09
CA PRO A 300 17.02 -34.95 -0.67
C PRO A 300 17.20 -33.47 -0.38
N TRP A 301 17.84 -32.73 -1.29
CA TRP A 301 18.05 -31.28 -1.12
C TRP A 301 16.73 -30.50 -1.11
N TRP A 302 15.84 -30.79 -2.05
CA TRP A 302 14.54 -30.13 -2.17
C TRP A 302 13.58 -30.56 -1.06
N SER A 303 13.60 -31.83 -0.68
CA SER A 303 12.78 -32.31 0.44
C SER A 303 13.19 -31.67 1.76
N ASN A 304 14.49 -31.59 2.03
CA ASN A 304 15.01 -30.95 3.25
C ASN A 304 14.69 -29.45 3.25
N TRP A 305 14.93 -28.77 2.13
CA TRP A 305 14.56 -27.37 1.97
C TRP A 305 13.07 -27.12 2.26
N TYR A 306 12.19 -27.97 1.73
CA TYR A 306 10.75 -27.85 1.95
C TYR A 306 10.38 -28.04 3.43
N VAL A 307 10.89 -29.10 4.07
CA VAL A 307 10.64 -29.39 5.49
C VAL A 307 11.14 -28.26 6.38
N GLU A 308 12.37 -27.79 6.18
CA GLU A 308 12.95 -26.67 6.94
C GLU A 308 12.11 -25.38 6.86
N HIS A 309 11.46 -25.13 5.73
CA HIS A 309 10.59 -23.96 5.56
C HIS A 309 9.18 -24.20 6.12
N ALA A 310 8.64 -25.40 5.99
CA ALA A 310 7.35 -25.78 6.55
C ALA A 310 7.37 -25.78 8.09
N GLU A 311 8.43 -26.31 8.71
CA GLU A 311 8.64 -26.29 10.17
C GLU A 311 8.75 -24.86 10.70
N ARG A 312 9.49 -23.98 10.01
CA ARG A 312 9.58 -22.56 10.39
C ARG A 312 8.25 -21.83 10.37
N LEU A 313 7.33 -22.21 9.48
CA LEU A 313 5.97 -21.67 9.48
C LEU A 313 5.15 -22.21 10.64
N ALA A 314 5.32 -23.50 10.99
CA ALA A 314 4.65 -24.13 12.11
C ALA A 314 5.11 -23.55 13.47
N ASP A 315 6.42 -23.37 13.66
CA ASP A 315 7.03 -22.82 14.89
C ASP A 315 6.85 -21.29 15.03
N GLY A 316 6.45 -20.62 13.93
CA GLY A 316 6.45 -19.17 13.78
C GLY A 316 5.10 -18.46 13.88
N ALA A 317 3.99 -19.18 14.09
CA ALA A 317 2.65 -18.61 14.24
C ALA A 317 2.39 -18.22 15.72
N PRO A 318 2.31 -16.92 16.08
CA PRO A 318 1.82 -16.56 17.40
C PRO A 318 0.30 -16.74 17.45
N ASP A 319 -0.15 -17.27 18.59
CA ASP A 319 -1.52 -17.20 19.13
C ASP A 319 -2.18 -15.86 18.76
N PRO A 320 -3.47 -15.80 18.34
CA PRO A 320 -4.16 -14.53 18.14
C PRO A 320 -4.04 -13.69 19.42
N ALA A 321 -3.20 -12.65 19.37
CA ALA A 321 -3.12 -11.68 20.43
C ALA A 321 -4.53 -11.13 20.68
N PRO A 322 -4.95 -10.98 21.95
CA PRO A 322 -6.27 -10.48 22.27
C PRO A 322 -6.47 -9.12 21.58
N THR A 323 -7.54 -9.03 20.80
CA THR A 323 -8.01 -7.79 20.18
C THR A 323 -8.08 -6.71 21.27
N PRO A 324 -7.32 -5.60 21.18
CA PRO A 324 -7.56 -4.50 22.09
C PRO A 324 -8.99 -4.01 21.86
N THR A 325 -9.77 -3.97 22.94
CA THR A 325 -11.13 -3.42 22.94
C THR A 325 -11.06 -2.00 22.37
N PRO A 326 -11.95 -1.60 21.43
CA PRO A 326 -11.93 -0.27 20.86
C PRO A 326 -12.35 0.75 21.93
N ALA A 327 -11.39 1.24 22.70
CA ALA A 327 -11.58 2.46 23.47
C ALA A 327 -11.67 3.58 22.44
N GLU A 328 -12.84 4.22 22.37
CA GLU A 328 -13.21 5.31 21.46
C GLU A 328 -12.13 6.39 21.39
N THR A 329 -11.17 6.22 20.47
CA THR A 329 -10.07 7.16 20.30
C THR A 329 -10.59 8.28 19.40
N ARG A 330 -10.77 9.46 19.98
CA ARG A 330 -11.32 10.62 19.27
C ARG A 330 -10.39 11.05 18.13
N LYS A 331 -10.93 11.11 16.91
CA LYS A 331 -10.23 11.61 15.71
C LYS A 331 -9.84 13.08 15.88
N LEU A 332 -8.61 13.44 15.47
CA LEU A 332 -8.16 14.83 15.36
C LEU A 332 -8.99 15.57 14.31
N ASP A 333 -9.58 16.70 14.69
CA ASP A 333 -10.28 17.57 13.74
C ASP A 333 -9.37 18.68 13.19
N VAL A 334 -9.81 19.32 12.11
CA VAL A 334 -9.05 20.39 11.45
C VAL A 334 -8.77 21.58 12.38
N ALA A 335 -9.65 21.85 13.35
CA ALA A 335 -9.43 22.93 14.30
C ALA A 335 -8.36 22.56 15.35
N ASP A 336 -8.23 21.29 15.71
CA ASP A 336 -7.16 20.78 16.56
C ASP A 336 -5.79 20.83 15.85
N LEU A 337 -5.76 20.60 14.53
CA LEU A 337 -4.55 20.74 13.71
C LEU A 337 -4.08 22.19 13.62
N HIS A 338 -4.99 23.13 13.30
CA HIS A 338 -4.68 24.56 13.26
C HIS A 338 -4.19 25.08 14.60
N LEU A 339 -4.76 24.58 15.69
CA LEU A 339 -4.34 24.90 17.04
C LEU A 339 -2.86 24.53 17.26
N LEU A 340 -2.47 23.32 16.89
CA LEU A 340 -1.10 22.83 17.07
C LEU A 340 -0.11 23.56 16.16
N GLN A 341 -0.50 23.84 14.91
CA GLN A 341 0.29 24.67 13.98
C GLN A 341 0.50 26.09 14.53
N ALA A 342 -0.53 26.73 15.08
CA ALA A 342 -0.40 28.07 15.66
C ALA A 342 0.53 28.09 16.88
N VAL A 343 0.44 27.08 17.76
CA VAL A 343 1.36 26.94 18.89
C VAL A 343 2.79 26.69 18.40
N ALA A 344 2.97 25.87 17.37
CA ALA A 344 4.27 25.61 16.75
C ALA A 344 4.92 26.87 16.18
N GLN A 345 4.14 27.65 15.41
CA GLN A 345 4.62 28.84 14.72
C GLN A 345 4.98 29.97 15.68
N HIS A 346 4.23 30.11 16.77
CA HIS A 346 4.39 31.22 17.72
C HIS A 346 5.11 30.84 19.01
N GLY A 347 5.45 29.58 19.26
CA GLY A 347 6.19 29.13 20.46
C GLY A 347 5.60 29.59 21.81
N SER A 348 4.31 29.94 21.82
CA SER A 348 3.63 30.56 22.96
C SER A 348 2.12 30.37 22.83
N ILE A 349 1.51 29.80 23.87
CA ILE A 349 0.06 29.64 23.97
C ILE A 349 -0.63 31.00 23.94
N ASN A 350 -0.09 32.03 24.61
CA ASN A 350 -0.69 33.37 24.60
C ASN A 350 -0.73 33.99 23.20
N ARG A 351 0.39 33.93 22.47
CA ARG A 351 0.45 34.47 21.10
C ARG A 351 -0.41 33.66 20.14
N ALA A 352 -0.38 32.33 20.25
CA ALA A 352 -1.24 31.46 19.45
C ALA A 352 -2.73 31.72 19.71
N ALA A 353 -3.14 31.95 20.96
CA ALA A 353 -4.53 32.28 21.29
C ALA A 353 -4.97 33.62 20.69
N ALA A 354 -4.09 34.64 20.73
CA ALA A 354 -4.35 35.95 20.13
C ALA A 354 -4.54 35.85 18.60
N VAL A 355 -3.68 35.10 17.91
CA VAL A 355 -3.77 34.89 16.45
C VAL A 355 -5.02 34.08 16.08
N LEU A 356 -5.36 33.07 16.87
CA LEU A 356 -6.57 32.27 16.69
C LEU A 356 -7.85 32.98 17.15
N CYS A 357 -7.75 34.22 17.68
CA CYS A 357 -8.88 35.00 18.19
C CYS A 357 -9.72 34.26 19.25
N ILE A 358 -9.07 33.49 20.12
CA ILE A 358 -9.71 32.78 21.25
C ILE A 358 -9.03 33.16 22.56
N SER A 359 -9.71 32.93 23.70
CA SER A 359 -9.06 33.14 24.99
C SER A 359 -7.94 32.14 25.22
N GLN A 360 -6.87 32.57 25.91
CA GLN A 360 -5.79 31.67 26.34
C GLN A 360 -6.34 30.46 27.12
N SER A 361 -7.30 30.68 28.00
CA SER A 361 -7.93 29.61 28.80
C SER A 361 -8.73 28.61 27.94
N ALA A 362 -9.29 29.03 26.80
CA ALA A 362 -9.94 28.13 25.85
C ALA A 362 -8.90 27.28 25.10
N LEU A 363 -7.81 27.89 24.63
CA LEU A 363 -6.71 27.20 23.95
C LEU A 363 -6.08 26.13 24.85
N THR A 364 -5.71 26.50 26.08
CA THR A 364 -5.11 25.57 27.06
C THR A 364 -6.03 24.38 27.37
N ARG A 365 -7.33 24.62 27.57
CA ARG A 365 -8.31 23.53 27.81
C ARG A 365 -8.45 22.60 26.62
N ARG A 366 -8.33 23.13 25.39
CA ARG A 366 -8.42 22.33 24.17
C ARG A 366 -7.17 21.46 23.97
N ILE A 367 -5.98 22.01 24.20
CA ILE A 367 -4.72 21.25 24.22
C ILE A 367 -4.79 20.14 25.28
N HIS A 368 -5.20 20.47 26.49
CA HIS A 368 -5.24 19.48 27.57
C HIS A 368 -6.19 18.32 27.27
N ARG A 369 -7.36 18.60 26.70
CA ARG A 369 -8.29 17.55 26.24
C ARG A 369 -7.70 16.70 25.12
N LEU A 370 -6.96 17.32 24.19
CA LEU A 370 -6.25 16.58 23.14
C LEU A 370 -5.18 15.67 23.73
N GLU A 371 -4.36 16.17 24.66
CA GLU A 371 -3.34 15.37 25.35
C GLU A 371 -3.96 14.19 26.12
N GLN A 372 -5.11 14.41 26.78
CA GLN A 372 -5.86 13.34 27.45
C GLN A 372 -6.42 12.32 26.48
N SER A 373 -7.08 12.76 25.39
CA SER A 373 -7.65 11.84 24.40
C SER A 373 -6.60 11.08 23.61
N LEU A 374 -5.43 11.70 23.40
CA LEU A 374 -4.29 11.10 22.73
C LEU A 374 -3.33 10.40 23.71
N GLY A 375 -3.65 10.33 25.00
CA GLY A 375 -2.81 9.68 26.01
C GLY A 375 -1.34 10.14 26.03
N ALA A 376 -1.03 11.36 25.55
CA ALA A 376 0.33 11.81 25.31
C ALA A 376 0.48 13.34 25.42
N HIS A 377 1.66 13.78 25.86
CA HIS A 377 1.98 15.20 25.90
C HIS A 377 2.36 15.73 24.50
N LEU A 378 1.69 16.80 24.09
CA LEU A 378 1.93 17.46 22.81
C LEU A 378 2.97 18.57 22.93
N LEU A 379 3.03 19.19 24.11
CA LEU A 379 3.86 20.36 24.40
C LEU A 379 4.79 20.12 25.60
N LEU A 380 6.02 20.61 25.50
CA LEU A 380 6.95 20.78 26.62
C LEU A 380 6.76 22.19 27.20
N ARG A 381 6.49 22.26 28.51
CA ARG A 381 6.35 23.53 29.23
C ARG A 381 7.61 23.79 30.05
N SER A 382 8.20 24.97 29.88
CA SER A 382 9.36 25.41 30.67
C SER A 382 9.19 26.86 31.14
N PRO A 383 10.00 27.34 32.11
CA PRO A 383 10.02 28.75 32.51
C PRO A 383 10.35 29.72 31.36
N ARG A 384 10.95 29.23 30.27
CA ARG A 384 11.35 30.02 29.09
C ARG A 384 10.30 30.04 27.98
N GLY A 385 9.23 29.24 28.07
CA GLY A 385 8.18 29.21 27.05
C GLY A 385 7.54 27.83 26.84
N THR A 386 6.80 27.71 25.75
CA THR A 386 6.13 26.47 25.33
C THR A 386 6.74 25.97 24.04
N GLU A 387 7.26 24.74 24.04
CA GLU A 387 7.80 24.08 22.87
C GLU A 387 6.96 22.86 22.50
N LEU A 388 7.02 22.41 21.25
CA LEU A 388 6.47 21.12 20.87
C LEU A 388 7.34 19.98 21.36
N THR A 389 6.73 18.84 21.71
CA THR A 389 7.48 17.58 21.85
C THR A 389 8.08 17.18 20.49
N GLY A 390 9.22 16.47 20.52
CA GLY A 390 9.87 15.97 19.29
C GLY A 390 8.93 15.19 18.36
N PRO A 391 8.04 14.32 18.88
CA PRO A 391 7.08 13.63 18.05
C PRO A 391 5.97 14.53 17.47
N THR A 392 5.43 15.48 18.22
CA THR A 392 4.47 16.48 17.71
C THR A 392 5.09 17.34 16.60
N ARG A 393 6.37 17.69 16.72
CA ARG A 393 7.11 18.42 15.68
C ARG A 393 7.21 17.62 14.37
N ARG A 394 7.50 16.32 14.44
CA ARG A 394 7.55 15.41 13.28
C ARG A 394 6.17 15.25 12.63
N PHE A 395 5.13 15.11 13.45
CA PHE A 395 3.74 15.04 12.99
C PHE A 395 3.36 16.29 12.18
N LEU A 396 3.65 17.50 12.68
CA LEU A 396 3.33 18.73 11.96
C LEU A 396 4.10 18.90 10.64
N HIS A 397 5.32 18.38 10.56
CA HIS A 397 6.07 18.37 9.30
C HIS A 397 5.40 17.49 8.23
N GLN A 398 4.87 16.32 8.61
CA GLN A 398 4.12 15.46 7.69
C GLN A 398 2.75 16.04 7.33
N LEU A 399 2.07 16.65 8.31
CA LEU A 399 0.79 17.31 8.08
C LEU A 399 0.86 18.33 6.94
N ALA A 400 1.93 19.14 6.89
CA ALA A 400 2.12 20.12 5.82
C ALA A 400 2.18 19.46 4.43
N ARG A 401 2.73 18.24 4.31
CA ARG A 401 2.73 17.46 3.07
C ARG A 401 1.34 16.96 2.73
N TYR A 402 0.60 16.40 3.69
CA TYR A 402 -0.77 15.93 3.46
C TYR A 402 -1.70 17.08 3.04
N GLU A 403 -1.50 18.27 3.63
CA GLU A 403 -2.24 19.48 3.24
C GLU A 403 -1.91 19.92 1.81
N ALA A 404 -0.65 19.80 1.38
CA ALA A 404 -0.26 20.06 0.00
C ALA A 404 -0.90 19.05 -0.96
N GLU A 405 -0.81 17.74 -0.69
CA GLU A 405 -1.45 16.69 -1.50
C GLU A 405 -2.97 16.90 -1.62
N PHE A 406 -3.65 17.24 -0.51
CA PHE A 406 -5.08 17.52 -0.52
C PHE A 406 -5.41 18.78 -1.34
N ARG A 407 -4.58 19.83 -1.23
CA ARG A 407 -4.74 21.07 -2.00
C ARG A 407 -4.55 20.81 -3.49
N ASP A 408 -3.58 19.98 -3.86
CA ASP A 408 -3.31 19.58 -5.24
C ASP A 408 -4.46 18.76 -5.84
N ALA A 409 -5.06 17.87 -5.05
CA ALA A 409 -6.27 17.17 -5.45
C ALA A 409 -7.46 18.12 -5.65
N ALA A 410 -7.58 19.15 -4.80
CA ALA A 410 -8.63 20.16 -4.92
C ALA A 410 -8.43 21.09 -6.13
N THR A 411 -7.19 21.47 -6.48
CA THR A 411 -6.87 22.20 -7.72
C THR A 411 -7.13 21.34 -8.95
N ALA A 412 -6.73 20.06 -8.95
CA ALA A 412 -6.95 19.15 -10.07
C ALA A 412 -8.44 18.93 -10.39
N CYS A 413 -9.32 19.07 -9.39
CA CYS A 413 -10.77 19.04 -9.64
C CYS A 413 -11.24 20.18 -10.56
N ARG A 414 -10.52 21.32 -10.62
CA ARG A 414 -10.87 22.48 -11.45
C ARG A 414 -10.37 22.38 -12.90
N THR A 415 -9.37 21.55 -13.17
CA THR A 415 -8.73 21.48 -14.49
C THR A 415 -9.37 20.47 -15.43
N VAL A 416 -10.07 19.47 -14.88
CA VAL A 416 -10.72 18.39 -15.67
C VAL A 416 -12.18 18.72 -16.00
N ASP A 417 -12.87 19.45 -15.12
CA ASP A 417 -14.22 19.95 -15.37
C ASP A 417 -14.09 21.45 -15.71
N GLN A 418 -14.21 21.83 -16.99
CA GLN A 418 -14.34 23.25 -17.36
C GLN A 418 -15.51 23.83 -16.54
N PRO A 419 -15.31 24.87 -15.72
CA PRO A 419 -16.40 25.44 -14.95
C PRO A 419 -17.43 26.00 -15.94
N LEU A 420 -18.64 25.46 -15.88
CA LEU A 420 -19.78 26.08 -16.54
C LEU A 420 -19.86 27.55 -16.10
N PRO A 421 -20.09 28.52 -17.01
CA PRO A 421 -20.25 29.92 -16.65
C PRO A 421 -21.29 30.07 -15.53
N PRO A 422 -21.19 31.07 -14.63
CA PRO A 422 -22.10 31.22 -13.50
C PRO A 422 -23.59 31.23 -13.89
N GLU A 423 -23.93 31.73 -15.08
CA GLU A 423 -25.28 31.69 -15.65
C GLU A 423 -25.82 30.28 -15.97
N HIS A 424 -24.95 29.27 -16.05
CA HIS A 424 -25.28 27.85 -16.25
C HIS A 424 -25.28 27.06 -14.94
N TRP A 425 -24.99 27.71 -13.80
CA TRP A 425 -25.19 27.10 -12.50
C TRP A 425 -26.70 26.90 -12.29
N PRO A 426 -27.18 25.72 -11.87
CA PRO A 426 -28.59 25.51 -11.59
C PRO A 426 -29.04 26.47 -10.49
N THR A 427 -29.79 27.52 -10.86
CA THR A 427 -30.41 28.45 -9.91
C THR A 427 -31.21 27.65 -8.90
N ARG A 428 -31.10 28.04 -7.62
CA ARG A 428 -31.89 27.44 -6.53
C ARG A 428 -33.34 27.34 -7.01
N HIS A 429 -33.85 26.12 -7.12
CA HIS A 429 -35.15 25.73 -7.67
C HIS A 429 -35.21 25.62 -9.20
N VAL A 430 -34.81 24.45 -9.72
CA VAL A 430 -35.36 23.94 -10.98
C VAL A 430 -36.74 23.36 -10.66
N THR A 431 -37.79 24.08 -11.02
CA THR A 431 -39.15 23.53 -11.10
C THR A 431 -39.18 22.57 -12.29
N PRO A 432 -39.75 21.36 -12.18
CA PRO A 432 -39.85 20.47 -13.33
C PRO A 432 -40.90 21.03 -14.29
N ALA A 433 -40.46 21.69 -15.36
CA ALA A 433 -41.32 22.10 -16.45
C ALA A 433 -40.96 21.30 -17.70
N GLY A 434 -41.94 20.55 -18.23
CA GLY A 434 -41.95 20.12 -19.62
C GLY A 434 -41.52 18.68 -19.91
N LEU A 435 -42.24 17.69 -19.39
CA LEU A 435 -42.37 16.37 -20.04
C LEU A 435 -43.86 16.03 -20.16
N SER A 436 -44.55 16.75 -21.03
CA SER A 436 -45.84 16.34 -21.59
C SER A 436 -45.69 16.45 -23.10
N GLY A 437 -45.29 15.34 -23.72
CA GLY A 437 -45.20 15.23 -25.16
C GLY A 437 -46.58 15.30 -25.80
N GLU A 438 -46.62 15.93 -26.95
CA GLU A 438 -47.62 15.67 -27.98
C GLU A 438 -47.63 14.18 -28.31
N ALA A 439 -48.78 13.55 -28.12
CA ALA A 439 -49.26 12.39 -28.88
C ALA A 439 -50.76 12.26 -28.63
N GLY A 440 -51.58 12.66 -29.60
CA GLY A 440 -53.03 12.56 -29.59
C GLY A 440 -53.72 13.73 -30.27
#